data_AF-A0A1F7XYA4-F1
#
_entry.id   AF-A0A1F7XYA4-F1
#
_cell.length_a   1.000
_cell.length_b   1.000
_cell.length_c   1.000
_cell.angle_alpha   90.00
_cell.angle_beta   90.00
_cell.angle_gamma   90.00
#
_symmetry.space_group_name_H-M   'P 1'
#
loop_
_entity.id
_entity.type
_entity.pdbx_description
1 polymer ?
#
loop_
_entity_poly.entity_id
_entity_poly.type
_entity_poly.pdbx_seq_one_letter_code
_entity_poly.pdbx_strand_id
1 'polypeptide(L)'
;MKTIIKLSIIYFVILLLTPSFVNAQTPTLSRTQIKQPTIRQMKVERQLLLEQKRLELQERLQDKKASREAQLNQKRQDRIKKYWGMLEKRLNAAIERLERLVNRLDSRIAKIKSSGEDIDASEEESVLLEAKQKLTDAKAQLEIADSMLDEVLTSQNPKEAFDIIRETVKDIKSDLIEIHRMLVQVIGDLKGLRVGNSVTATPSAEPAISE
;
A
#
# COMPACT_ATOMS: atom_id res chain seq x y z
N MET A 1 84.11 63.21 -30.57
CA MET A 1 83.14 62.55 -31.46
C MET A 1 83.42 61.05 -31.44
N LYS A 2 82.39 60.22 -31.15
CA LYS A 2 82.18 58.82 -31.62
C LYS A 2 83.30 57.79 -31.38
N THR A 3 83.17 56.61 -30.79
CA THR A 3 82.09 55.82 -30.16
C THR A 3 82.73 54.46 -29.80
N ILE A 4 82.31 53.87 -28.67
CA ILE A 4 82.19 52.41 -28.41
C ILE A 4 83.45 51.64 -27.96
N ILE A 5 83.61 51.67 -26.64
CA ILE A 5 83.97 50.51 -25.81
C ILE A 5 82.94 49.38 -26.05
N LYS A 6 83.42 48.15 -26.29
CA LYS A 6 82.88 46.83 -25.85
C LYS A 6 83.22 45.75 -26.88
N LEU A 7 84.25 44.94 -26.61
CA LEU A 7 84.15 43.46 -26.65
C LEU A 7 85.46 42.79 -26.15
N SER A 8 86.02 43.29 -25.05
CA SER A 8 87.12 42.66 -24.30
C SER A 8 86.62 41.51 -23.38
N ILE A 9 85.56 40.79 -23.79
CA ILE A 9 84.89 39.73 -22.99
C ILE A 9 84.66 38.45 -23.82
N ILE A 10 85.27 38.34 -25.01
CA ILE A 10 85.44 37.03 -25.70
C ILE A 10 86.91 36.63 -25.58
N TYR A 11 87.38 36.80 -24.35
CA TYR A 11 88.50 36.09 -23.75
C TYR A 11 88.12 34.59 -23.77
N PHE A 12 89.13 33.73 -23.87
CA PHE A 12 89.23 32.59 -22.96
C PHE A 12 88.48 31.28 -23.20
N VAL A 13 87.71 31.10 -24.29
CA VAL A 13 86.86 29.89 -24.42
C VAL A 13 87.37 28.83 -25.41
N ILE A 14 88.44 29.07 -26.17
CA ILE A 14 88.89 28.13 -27.22
C ILE A 14 90.33 27.65 -26.96
N LEU A 15 90.59 27.08 -25.78
CA LEU A 15 91.89 26.45 -25.43
C LEU A 15 91.75 25.14 -24.63
N LEU A 16 90.64 24.41 -24.70
CA LEU A 16 90.56 23.08 -24.08
C LEU A 16 89.60 22.18 -24.86
N LEU A 17 90.09 21.49 -25.90
CA LEU A 17 89.31 20.42 -26.54
C LEU A 17 90.18 19.25 -27.00
N THR A 18 90.72 18.51 -26.02
CA THR A 18 91.02 17.07 -26.11
C THR A 18 91.01 16.49 -24.67
N PRO A 19 90.81 15.17 -24.46
CA PRO A 19 89.59 14.38 -24.65
C PRO A 19 89.14 13.76 -23.31
N SER A 20 87.89 13.35 -23.17
CA SER A 20 87.48 12.43 -22.10
C SER A 20 86.29 11.59 -22.55
N PHE A 21 86.55 10.32 -22.84
CA PHE A 21 85.51 9.30 -22.84
C PHE A 21 84.89 9.27 -21.44
N VAL A 22 83.68 9.80 -21.30
CA VAL A 22 82.84 9.59 -20.12
C VAL A 22 82.20 8.22 -20.30
N ASN A 23 82.76 7.22 -19.63
CA ASN A 23 82.10 5.95 -19.42
C ASN A 23 81.05 6.17 -18.33
N ALA A 24 79.79 6.37 -18.72
CA ALA A 24 78.69 6.48 -17.76
C ALA A 24 78.38 5.11 -17.16
N GLN A 25 79.17 4.70 -16.16
CA GLN A 25 78.73 3.68 -15.20
C GLN A 25 77.66 4.31 -14.33
N THR A 26 76.40 4.08 -14.68
CA THR A 26 75.31 4.26 -13.72
C THR A 26 75.60 3.34 -12.53
N PRO A 27 75.67 3.84 -11.28
CA PRO A 27 75.66 2.96 -10.13
C PRO A 27 74.32 2.23 -10.16
N THR A 28 74.36 0.96 -10.54
CA THR A 28 73.23 0.05 -10.35
C THR A 28 72.94 0.05 -8.86
N LEU A 29 71.87 0.73 -8.46
CA LEU A 29 71.34 0.65 -7.11
C LEU A 29 71.14 -0.83 -6.80
N SER A 30 71.83 -1.26 -5.76
CA SER A 30 71.78 -2.56 -5.14
C SER A 30 70.35 -3.05 -5.16
N ARG A 31 70.11 -4.10 -5.96
CA ARG A 31 68.88 -4.89 -5.97
C ARG A 31 68.57 -5.28 -4.54
N THR A 32 67.71 -4.50 -3.89
CA THR A 32 67.18 -4.75 -2.57
C THR A 32 66.77 -6.21 -2.53
N GLN A 33 67.32 -6.97 -1.59
CA GLN A 33 67.01 -8.37 -1.38
C GLN A 33 65.54 -8.48 -0.97
N ILE A 34 64.64 -8.48 -1.95
CA ILE A 34 63.26 -8.89 -1.77
C ILE A 34 63.34 -10.39 -1.50
N LYS A 35 63.24 -10.78 -0.22
CA LYS A 35 63.02 -12.18 0.19
C LYS A 35 61.78 -12.67 -0.56
N GLN A 36 61.98 -13.43 -1.63
CA GLN A 36 60.86 -14.05 -2.33
C GLN A 36 60.30 -15.15 -1.42
N PRO A 37 59.00 -15.11 -1.10
CA PRO A 37 58.38 -16.20 -0.34
C PRO A 37 58.52 -17.50 -1.11
N THR A 38 58.76 -18.60 -0.41
CA THR A 38 58.88 -19.92 -1.05
C THR A 38 57.56 -20.26 -1.74
N ILE A 39 57.59 -20.96 -2.89
CA ILE A 39 56.38 -21.34 -3.66
C ILE A 39 55.27 -21.95 -2.77
N ARG A 40 55.65 -22.64 -1.68
CA ARG A 40 54.73 -23.18 -0.67
C ARG A 40 53.96 -22.10 0.10
N GLN A 41 54.63 -21.03 0.53
CA GLN A 41 54.01 -19.90 1.24
C GLN A 41 53.01 -19.17 0.34
N MET A 42 53.36 -18.93 -0.93
CA MET A 42 52.45 -18.32 -1.91
C MET A 42 51.19 -19.18 -2.16
N LYS A 43 51.33 -20.51 -2.17
CA LYS A 43 50.18 -21.42 -2.30
C LYS A 43 49.26 -21.36 -1.08
N VAL A 44 49.82 -21.34 0.12
CA VAL A 44 49.05 -21.24 1.39
C VAL A 44 48.35 -19.89 1.50
N GLU A 45 49.05 -18.78 1.23
CA GLU A 45 48.43 -17.43 1.19
C GLU A 45 47.32 -17.36 0.16
N ARG A 46 47.52 -17.92 -1.04
CA ARG A 46 46.49 -17.97 -2.07
C ARG A 46 45.28 -18.79 -1.63
N GLN A 47 45.48 -19.91 -0.96
CA GLN A 47 44.39 -20.74 -0.41
C GLN A 47 43.62 -19.99 0.66
N LEU A 48 44.30 -19.38 1.63
CA LEU A 48 43.69 -18.57 2.69
C LEU A 48 42.90 -17.40 2.10
N LEU A 49 43.45 -16.70 1.10
CA LEU A 49 42.78 -15.58 0.44
C LEU A 49 41.54 -16.05 -0.34
N LEU A 50 41.60 -17.22 -0.99
CA LEU A 50 40.43 -17.81 -1.66
C LEU A 50 39.35 -18.24 -0.66
N GLU A 51 39.72 -18.80 0.49
CA GLU A 51 38.79 -19.15 1.56
C GLU A 51 38.14 -17.91 2.17
N GLN A 52 38.92 -16.87 2.47
CA GLN A 52 38.41 -15.58 2.95
C GLN A 52 37.43 -14.97 1.94
N LYS A 53 37.76 -14.96 0.65
CA LYS A 53 36.85 -14.46 -0.40
C LYS A 53 35.56 -15.28 -0.52
N ARG A 54 35.62 -16.60 -0.30
CA ARG A 54 34.44 -17.46 -0.32
C ARG A 54 33.54 -17.17 0.87
N LEU A 55 34.10 -17.01 2.07
CA LEU A 55 33.35 -16.67 3.27
C LEU A 55 32.71 -15.28 3.15
N GLU A 56 33.47 -14.28 2.72
CA GLU A 56 32.96 -12.92 2.50
C GLU A 56 31.85 -12.89 1.43
N LEU A 57 31.98 -13.67 0.36
CA LEU A 57 30.92 -13.80 -0.64
C LEU A 57 29.68 -14.48 -0.07
N GLN A 58 29.83 -15.53 0.73
CA GLN A 58 28.71 -16.21 1.39
C GLN A 58 27.96 -15.28 2.34
N GLU A 59 28.69 -14.53 3.17
CA GLU A 59 28.13 -13.53 4.10
C GLU A 59 27.36 -12.44 3.32
N ARG A 60 27.99 -11.84 2.30
CA ARG A 60 27.32 -10.85 1.43
C ARG A 60 26.07 -11.40 0.75
N LEU A 61 26.05 -12.69 0.39
CA LEU A 61 24.87 -13.33 -0.21
C LEU A 61 23.77 -13.57 0.83
N GLN A 62 24.12 -13.96 2.06
CA GLN A 62 23.17 -14.12 3.16
C GLN A 62 22.55 -12.77 3.55
N ASP A 63 23.35 -11.72 3.72
CA ASP A 63 22.87 -10.37 4.03
C ASP A 63 21.93 -9.83 2.95
N LYS A 64 22.28 -10.04 1.67
CA LYS A 64 21.42 -9.66 0.55
C LYS A 64 20.10 -10.43 0.53
N LYS A 65 20.11 -11.72 0.89
CA LYS A 65 18.89 -12.52 0.98
C LYS A 65 18.00 -12.01 2.12
N ALA A 66 18.55 -11.87 3.33
CA ALA A 66 17.83 -11.36 4.49
C ALA A 66 17.25 -9.96 4.23
N SER A 67 18.05 -9.06 3.65
CA SER A 67 17.59 -7.71 3.29
C SER A 67 16.46 -7.73 2.24
N ARG A 68 16.57 -8.58 1.21
CA ARG A 68 15.51 -8.75 0.20
C ARG A 68 14.24 -9.33 0.81
N GLU A 69 14.35 -10.35 1.65
CA GLU A 69 13.21 -10.97 2.33
C GLU A 69 12.49 -9.96 3.23
N ALA A 70 13.24 -9.15 4.00
CA ALA A 70 12.68 -8.07 4.80
C ALA A 70 11.94 -7.02 3.93
N GLN A 71 12.57 -6.57 2.84
CA GLN A 71 11.93 -5.62 1.91
C GLN A 71 10.66 -6.20 1.25
N LEU A 72 10.67 -7.49 0.91
CA LEU A 72 9.51 -8.16 0.33
C LEU A 72 8.38 -8.30 1.35
N ASN A 73 8.70 -8.61 2.60
CA ASN A 73 7.72 -8.69 3.68
C ASN A 73 7.07 -7.33 3.93
N GLN A 74 7.87 -6.27 4.07
CA GLN A 74 7.37 -4.91 4.24
C GLN A 74 6.46 -4.49 3.08
N LYS A 75 6.88 -4.72 1.83
CA LYS A 75 6.04 -4.44 0.65
C LYS A 75 4.72 -5.23 0.65
N ARG A 76 4.72 -6.45 1.19
CA ARG A 76 3.50 -7.27 1.31
C ARG A 76 2.56 -6.67 2.35
N GLN A 77 3.08 -6.31 3.52
CA GLN A 77 2.33 -5.65 4.58
C GLN A 77 1.71 -4.33 4.09
N ASP A 78 2.50 -3.48 3.40
CA ASP A 78 2.01 -2.20 2.87
C ASP A 78 0.88 -2.39 1.86
N ARG A 79 0.98 -3.41 0.98
CA ARG A 79 -0.08 -3.75 0.03
C ARG A 79 -1.35 -4.19 0.73
N ILE A 80 -1.23 -5.01 1.77
CA ILE A 80 -2.36 -5.48 2.57
C ILE A 80 -3.03 -4.31 3.27
N LYS A 81 -2.27 -3.46 3.99
CA LYS A 81 -2.79 -2.25 4.65
C LYS A 81 -3.53 -1.34 3.68
N LYS A 82 -2.92 -1.04 2.53
CA LYS A 82 -3.53 -0.19 1.50
C LYS A 82 -4.81 -0.80 0.94
N TYR A 83 -4.82 -2.11 0.72
CA TYR A 83 -5.99 -2.82 0.23
C TYR A 83 -7.12 -2.82 1.27
N TRP A 84 -6.81 -3.11 2.52
CA TRP A 84 -7.76 -3.04 3.64
C TRP A 84 -8.38 -1.66 3.78
N GLY A 85 -7.58 -0.60 3.88
CA GLY A 85 -8.11 0.76 4.05
C GLY A 85 -9.02 1.21 2.88
N MET A 86 -8.82 0.69 1.67
CA MET A 86 -9.73 0.93 0.56
C MET A 86 -11.05 0.17 0.70
N LEU A 87 -11.02 -1.07 1.18
CA LEU A 87 -12.21 -1.88 1.44
C LEU A 87 -13.02 -1.29 2.60
N GLU A 88 -12.37 -1.03 3.72
CA GLU A 88 -12.95 -0.46 4.93
C GLU A 88 -13.68 0.85 4.60
N LYS A 89 -13.02 1.78 3.90
CA LYS A 89 -13.64 3.03 3.43
C LYS A 89 -14.89 2.79 2.57
N ARG A 90 -14.88 1.78 1.70
CA ARG A 90 -16.02 1.46 0.83
C ARG A 90 -17.19 0.85 1.62
N LEU A 91 -16.90 -0.02 2.58
CA LEU A 91 -17.91 -0.66 3.43
C LEU A 91 -18.54 0.37 4.37
N ASN A 92 -17.73 1.20 5.02
CA ASN A 92 -18.22 2.32 5.85
C ASN A 92 -19.12 3.27 5.05
N ALA A 93 -18.73 3.64 3.83
CA ALA A 93 -19.57 4.48 2.97
C ALA A 93 -20.88 3.78 2.55
N ALA A 94 -20.90 2.45 2.44
CA ALA A 94 -22.14 1.71 2.18
C ALA A 94 -23.05 1.68 3.40
N ILE A 95 -22.50 1.38 4.58
CA ILE A 95 -23.20 1.42 5.87
C ILE A 95 -23.85 2.80 6.07
N GLU A 96 -23.09 3.89 5.93
CA GLU A 96 -23.60 5.26 6.11
C GLU A 96 -24.77 5.58 5.18
N ARG A 97 -24.72 5.12 3.92
CA ARG A 97 -25.83 5.31 2.98
C ARG A 97 -27.08 4.56 3.40
N LEU A 98 -26.94 3.34 3.91
CA LEU A 98 -28.06 2.52 4.39
C LEU A 98 -28.66 3.12 5.66
N GLU A 99 -27.84 3.62 6.59
CA GLU A 99 -28.32 4.34 7.78
C GLU A 99 -29.15 5.56 7.44
N ARG A 100 -28.68 6.38 6.49
CA ARG A 100 -29.44 7.52 6.00
C ARG A 100 -30.78 7.09 5.39
N LEU A 101 -30.81 5.95 4.70
CA LEU A 101 -32.04 5.43 4.13
C LEU A 101 -33.00 4.93 5.21
N VAL A 102 -32.49 4.21 6.22
CA VAL A 102 -33.24 3.79 7.41
C VAL A 102 -33.87 5.00 8.11
N ASN A 103 -33.09 6.04 8.40
CA ASN A 103 -33.59 7.26 9.06
C ASN A 103 -34.70 7.95 8.26
N ARG A 104 -34.60 7.95 6.93
CA ARG A 104 -35.64 8.48 6.05
C ARG A 104 -36.92 7.64 6.09
N LEU A 105 -36.79 6.32 6.17
CA LEU A 105 -37.93 5.41 6.28
C LEU A 105 -38.62 5.52 7.64
N ASP A 106 -37.85 5.60 8.73
CA ASP A 106 -38.38 5.88 10.07
C ASP A 106 -39.21 7.16 10.08
N SER A 107 -38.65 8.25 9.54
CA SER A 107 -39.37 9.53 9.45
C SER A 107 -40.65 9.42 8.61
N ARG A 108 -40.63 8.62 7.54
CA ARG A 108 -41.81 8.44 6.67
C ARG A 108 -42.90 7.63 7.36
N ILE A 109 -42.54 6.54 8.03
CA ILE A 109 -43.48 5.71 8.79
C ILE A 109 -44.10 6.52 9.93
N ALA A 110 -43.28 7.26 10.69
CA ALA A 110 -43.78 8.14 11.74
C ALA A 110 -44.80 9.17 11.22
N LYS A 111 -44.57 9.72 10.02
CA LYS A 111 -45.52 10.64 9.37
C LYS A 111 -46.83 9.96 9.02
N ILE A 112 -46.80 8.74 8.46
CA ILE A 112 -48.00 7.96 8.12
C ILE A 112 -48.84 7.68 9.37
N LYS A 113 -48.20 7.29 10.47
CA LYS A 113 -48.89 7.09 11.76
C LYS A 113 -49.50 8.37 12.32
N SER A 114 -48.87 9.52 12.08
CA SER A 114 -49.37 10.81 12.55
C SER A 114 -50.45 11.45 11.65
N SER A 115 -50.60 11.01 10.40
CA SER A 115 -51.57 11.60 9.46
C SER A 115 -53.04 11.24 9.76
N GLY A 116 -53.30 10.33 10.70
CA GLY A 116 -54.67 9.97 11.10
C GLY A 116 -55.45 9.19 10.03
N GLU A 117 -54.80 8.79 8.95
CA GLU A 117 -55.30 7.78 8.01
C GLU A 117 -55.12 6.41 8.68
N ASP A 118 -56.16 5.55 8.68
CA ASP A 118 -56.10 4.16 9.17
C ASP A 118 -55.24 3.28 8.23
N ILE A 119 -53.97 3.65 8.09
CA ILE A 119 -52.96 2.93 7.32
C ILE A 119 -52.13 2.14 8.32
N ASP A 120 -52.29 0.82 8.28
CA ASP A 120 -51.42 -0.10 9.00
C ASP A 120 -50.05 -0.17 8.30
N ALA A 121 -48.99 0.15 9.03
CA ALA A 121 -47.60 0.11 8.56
C ALA A 121 -46.73 -0.82 9.43
N SER A 122 -47.36 -1.76 10.14
CA SER A 122 -46.70 -2.63 11.13
C SER A 122 -45.71 -3.61 10.49
N GLU A 123 -46.01 -4.12 9.28
CA GLU A 123 -45.11 -5.01 8.55
C GLU A 123 -43.84 -4.28 8.12
N GLU A 124 -43.97 -3.06 7.59
CA GLU A 124 -42.84 -2.24 7.16
C GLU A 124 -41.93 -1.85 8.33
N GLU A 125 -42.50 -1.61 9.52
CA GLU A 125 -41.72 -1.38 10.75
C GLU A 125 -40.94 -2.61 11.16
N SER A 126 -41.54 -3.79 11.07
CA SER A 126 -40.86 -5.05 11.38
C SER A 126 -39.66 -5.29 10.46
N VAL A 127 -39.86 -5.15 9.13
CA VAL A 127 -38.79 -5.29 8.15
C VAL A 127 -37.70 -4.22 8.34
N LEU A 128 -38.09 -2.98 8.66
CA LEU A 128 -37.14 -1.91 8.93
C LEU A 128 -36.31 -2.18 10.19
N LEU A 129 -36.91 -2.77 11.23
CA LEU A 129 -36.22 -3.16 12.45
C LEU A 129 -35.23 -4.31 12.20
N GLU A 130 -35.60 -5.31 11.39
CA GLU A 130 -34.68 -6.35 10.95
C GLU A 130 -33.49 -5.77 10.18
N ALA A 131 -33.75 -4.84 9.25
CA ALA A 131 -32.70 -4.16 8.50
C ALA A 131 -31.74 -3.37 9.41
N LYS A 132 -32.24 -2.73 10.48
CA LYS A 132 -31.42 -2.05 11.51
C LYS A 132 -30.54 -3.02 12.27
N GLN A 133 -31.08 -4.18 12.65
CA GLN A 133 -30.30 -5.20 13.36
C GLN A 133 -29.17 -5.72 12.49
N LYS A 134 -29.46 -6.14 11.25
CA LYS A 134 -28.41 -6.60 10.31
C LYS A 134 -27.36 -5.53 10.04
N LEU A 135 -27.76 -4.25 9.96
CA LEU A 135 -26.82 -3.15 9.78
C LEU A 135 -25.88 -2.97 10.98
N THR A 136 -26.39 -3.22 12.19
CA THR A 136 -25.59 -3.23 13.43
C THR A 136 -24.61 -4.39 13.42
N ASP A 137 -25.05 -5.57 13.03
CA ASP A 137 -24.21 -6.77 12.94
C ASP A 137 -23.10 -6.59 11.89
N ALA A 138 -23.42 -6.02 10.72
CA ALA A 138 -22.45 -5.73 9.67
C ALA A 138 -21.37 -4.73 10.11
N LYS A 139 -21.72 -3.75 10.97
CA LYS A 139 -20.74 -2.84 11.59
C LYS A 139 -19.83 -3.57 12.56
N ALA A 140 -20.40 -4.39 13.44
CA ALA A 140 -19.62 -5.15 14.40
C ALA A 140 -18.63 -6.10 13.69
N GLN A 141 -19.06 -6.77 12.61
CA GLN A 141 -18.18 -7.59 11.79
C GLN A 141 -17.04 -6.79 11.15
N LEU A 142 -17.31 -5.55 10.69
CA LEU A 142 -16.29 -4.68 10.13
C LEU A 142 -15.25 -4.27 11.19
N GLU A 143 -15.68 -3.93 12.39
CA GLU A 143 -14.80 -3.61 13.52
C GLU A 143 -13.94 -4.81 13.94
N ILE A 144 -14.54 -6.00 13.98
CA ILE A 144 -13.80 -7.24 14.26
C ILE A 144 -12.73 -7.45 13.18
N ALA A 145 -13.08 -7.32 11.90
CA ALA A 145 -12.14 -7.49 10.80
C ALA A 145 -10.99 -6.46 10.84
N ASP A 146 -11.25 -5.23 11.28
CA ASP A 146 -10.22 -4.21 11.50
C ASP A 146 -9.28 -4.61 12.65
N SER A 147 -9.83 -5.10 13.76
CA SER A 147 -9.04 -5.54 14.92
C SER A 147 -8.07 -6.70 14.60
N MET A 148 -8.42 -7.54 13.63
CA MET A 148 -7.58 -8.66 13.18
C MET A 148 -6.41 -8.23 12.29
N LEU A 149 -6.40 -6.99 11.78
CA LEU A 149 -5.43 -6.56 10.77
C LEU A 149 -3.99 -6.63 11.29
N ASP A 150 -3.72 -6.17 12.50
CA ASP A 150 -2.36 -6.13 13.06
C ASP A 150 -1.78 -7.53 13.28
N GLU A 151 -2.62 -8.48 13.72
CA GLU A 151 -2.24 -9.89 13.82
C GLU A 151 -1.91 -10.48 12.45
N VAL A 152 -2.74 -10.20 11.44
CA VAL A 152 -2.52 -10.66 10.07
C VAL A 152 -1.20 -10.12 9.50
N LEU A 153 -0.91 -8.85 9.75
CA LEU A 153 0.31 -8.19 9.23
C LEU A 153 1.59 -8.73 9.87
N THR A 154 1.54 -9.13 11.14
CA THR A 154 2.70 -9.66 11.89
C THR A 154 2.89 -11.17 11.73
N SER A 155 1.92 -11.86 11.12
CA SER A 155 2.01 -13.29 10.85
C SER A 155 3.16 -13.65 9.90
N GLN A 156 3.62 -14.91 9.96
CA GLN A 156 4.68 -15.44 9.08
C GLN A 156 4.27 -15.42 7.60
N ASN A 157 2.97 -15.58 7.32
CA ASN A 157 2.41 -15.51 5.98
C ASN A 157 1.21 -14.55 5.92
N PRO A 158 1.45 -13.22 5.86
CA PRO A 158 0.38 -12.23 5.90
C PRO A 158 -0.67 -12.37 4.80
N LYS A 159 -0.29 -12.98 3.67
CA LYS A 159 -1.20 -13.18 2.55
C LYS A 159 -2.28 -14.22 2.88
N GLU A 160 -1.89 -15.34 3.49
CA GLU A 160 -2.81 -16.42 3.86
C GLU A 160 -3.65 -16.01 5.06
N ALA A 161 -3.04 -15.36 6.07
CA ALA A 161 -3.79 -14.85 7.21
C ALA A 161 -4.85 -13.81 6.80
N PHE A 162 -4.57 -13.01 5.76
CA PHE A 162 -5.53 -12.04 5.23
C PHE A 162 -6.74 -12.67 4.50
N ASP A 163 -6.68 -13.94 4.13
CA ASP A 163 -7.83 -14.60 3.48
C ASP A 163 -9.03 -14.70 4.43
N ILE A 164 -8.80 -14.76 5.75
CA ILE A 164 -9.86 -14.73 6.76
C ILE A 164 -10.61 -13.39 6.71
N ILE A 165 -9.88 -12.27 6.74
CA ILE A 165 -10.45 -10.92 6.60
C ILE A 165 -11.21 -10.79 5.27
N ARG A 166 -10.69 -11.40 4.18
CA ARG A 166 -11.36 -11.36 2.88
C ARG A 166 -12.72 -12.08 2.93
N GLU A 167 -12.83 -13.19 3.64
CA GLU A 167 -14.10 -13.91 3.76
C GLU A 167 -15.11 -13.08 4.55
N THR A 168 -14.71 -12.52 5.70
CA THR A 168 -15.57 -11.60 6.48
C THR A 168 -16.06 -10.43 5.62
N VAL A 169 -15.20 -9.86 4.77
CA VAL A 169 -15.60 -8.77 3.85
C VAL A 169 -16.66 -9.23 2.83
N LYS A 170 -16.62 -10.48 2.36
CA LYS A 170 -17.65 -11.01 1.45
C LYS A 170 -18.99 -11.13 2.16
N ASP A 171 -18.97 -11.61 3.41
CA ASP A 171 -20.16 -11.78 4.22
C ASP A 171 -20.80 -10.42 4.51
N ILE A 172 -20.02 -9.44 5.01
CA ILE A 172 -20.47 -8.06 5.19
C ILE A 172 -21.08 -7.51 3.89
N LYS A 173 -20.42 -7.73 2.74
CA LYS A 173 -20.95 -7.27 1.46
C LYS A 173 -22.30 -7.91 1.13
N SER A 174 -22.46 -9.21 1.39
CA SER A 174 -23.73 -9.93 1.17
C SER A 174 -24.83 -9.33 2.05
N ASP A 175 -24.54 -9.12 3.32
CA ASP A 175 -25.48 -8.55 4.29
C ASP A 175 -25.90 -7.14 3.88
N LEU A 176 -24.96 -6.29 3.44
CA LEU A 176 -25.28 -4.94 2.95
C LEU A 176 -26.17 -4.96 1.70
N ILE A 177 -26.04 -5.96 0.83
CA ILE A 177 -26.93 -6.14 -0.34
C ILE A 177 -28.32 -6.57 0.12
N GLU A 178 -28.41 -7.48 1.09
CA GLU A 178 -29.66 -7.93 1.66
C GLU A 178 -30.39 -6.78 2.37
N ILE A 179 -29.69 -6.01 3.21
CA ILE A 179 -30.22 -4.81 3.85
C ILE A 179 -30.78 -3.85 2.80
N HIS A 180 -30.03 -3.58 1.73
CA HIS A 180 -30.53 -2.72 0.66
C HIS A 180 -31.84 -3.26 0.04
N ARG A 181 -31.94 -4.57 -0.19
CA ARG A 181 -33.16 -5.19 -0.73
C ARG A 181 -34.35 -5.01 0.21
N MET A 182 -34.17 -5.26 1.52
CA MET A 182 -35.20 -5.05 2.52
C MET A 182 -35.67 -3.58 2.55
N LEU A 183 -34.74 -2.63 2.53
CA LEU A 183 -35.10 -1.20 2.51
C LEU A 183 -35.84 -0.81 1.22
N VAL A 184 -35.48 -1.38 0.07
CA VAL A 184 -36.19 -1.15 -1.21
C VAL A 184 -37.60 -1.72 -1.17
N GLN A 185 -37.79 -2.90 -0.57
CA GLN A 185 -39.11 -3.49 -0.36
C GLN A 185 -39.98 -2.55 0.47
N VAL A 186 -39.50 -2.10 1.64
CA VAL A 186 -40.19 -1.11 2.49
C VAL A 186 -40.56 0.15 1.70
N ILE A 187 -39.67 0.67 0.84
CA ILE A 187 -39.99 1.84 0.00
C ILE A 187 -41.17 1.56 -0.93
N GLY A 188 -41.20 0.37 -1.54
CA GLY A 188 -42.25 -0.09 -2.44
C GLY A 188 -43.59 -0.20 -1.72
N ASP A 189 -43.61 -0.86 -0.57
CA ASP A 189 -44.82 -1.11 0.22
C ASP A 189 -45.41 0.21 0.74
N LEU A 190 -44.57 1.08 1.32
CA LEU A 190 -44.99 2.42 1.74
C LEU A 190 -45.46 3.31 0.59
N LYS A 191 -45.02 3.05 -0.65
CA LYS A 191 -45.54 3.76 -1.83
C LYS A 191 -46.91 3.19 -2.20
N GLY A 192 -47.08 1.87 -2.19
CA GLY A 192 -48.35 1.18 -2.43
C GLY A 192 -49.47 1.67 -1.52
N LEU A 193 -49.19 1.76 -0.21
CA LEU A 193 -50.15 2.26 0.79
C LEU A 193 -50.72 3.65 0.46
N ARG A 194 -49.92 4.54 -0.15
CA ARG A 194 -50.34 5.90 -0.47
C ARG A 194 -51.13 6.02 -1.78
N VAL A 195 -50.95 5.10 -2.73
CA VAL A 195 -51.67 5.17 -4.03
C VAL A 195 -53.01 4.43 -3.99
N GLY A 196 -53.13 3.37 -3.17
CA GLY A 196 -54.34 2.55 -3.05
C GLY A 196 -55.54 3.23 -2.39
N ASN A 197 -55.32 4.14 -1.43
CA ASN A 197 -56.40 4.79 -0.67
C ASN A 197 -57.00 6.05 -1.32
N SER A 198 -56.58 6.42 -2.55
CA SER A 198 -57.04 7.65 -3.22
C SER A 198 -58.35 7.50 -4.02
N VAL A 199 -59.03 6.36 -3.97
CA VAL A 199 -60.36 6.22 -4.59
C VAL A 199 -61.40 6.92 -3.71
N THR A 200 -61.54 8.22 -3.95
CA THR A 200 -62.66 9.03 -3.49
C THR A 200 -63.93 8.38 -4.03
N ALA A 201 -64.72 7.75 -3.16
CA ALA A 201 -66.11 7.43 -3.45
C ALA A 201 -66.86 8.76 -3.63
N THR A 202 -66.89 9.27 -4.86
CA THR A 202 -67.86 10.29 -5.25
C THR A 202 -69.22 9.60 -5.26
N PRO A 203 -70.19 9.99 -4.40
CA PRO A 203 -71.54 9.46 -4.51
C PRO A 203 -72.11 9.91 -5.85
N SER A 204 -72.32 8.95 -6.74
CA SER A 204 -72.98 9.13 -8.02
C SER A 204 -74.38 9.67 -7.76
N ALA A 205 -74.60 10.94 -8.07
CA ALA A 205 -75.91 11.55 -8.02
C ALA A 205 -76.87 10.79 -8.95
N GLU A 206 -77.97 10.33 -8.36
CA GLU A 206 -79.09 9.67 -9.01
C GLU A 206 -79.82 10.68 -9.92
N PRO A 207 -80.12 10.36 -11.19
CA PRO A 207 -80.85 11.27 -12.06
C PRO A 207 -82.31 11.32 -11.61
N ALA A 208 -82.74 12.49 -11.13
CA ALA A 208 -84.13 12.79 -10.88
C ALA A 208 -84.94 12.65 -12.19
N ILE A 209 -85.78 11.62 -12.25
CA ILE A 209 -86.83 11.49 -13.26
C ILE A 209 -88.00 12.35 -12.78
N SER A 210 -88.28 13.45 -13.47
CA SER A 210 -89.50 14.24 -13.30
C SER A 210 -90.57 13.76 -14.27
N GLU A 211 -91.77 13.51 -13.73
CA GLU A 211 -93.02 13.21 -14.44
C GLU A 211 -93.50 14.35 -15.37
#